data_AF-A0A5M3VU01-F1
#
_entry.id   AF-A0A5M3VU01-F1
#
_cell.length_a   1.000
_cell.length_b   1.000
_cell.length_c   1.000
_cell.angle_alpha   90.00
_cell.angle_beta   90.00
_cell.angle_gamma   90.00
#
_symmetry.space_group_name_H-M   'P 1'
#
loop_
_entity.id
_entity.type
_entity.pdbx_description
1 polymer ?
#
loop_
_entity_poly.entity_id
_entity_poly.type
_entity_poly.pdbx_seq_one_letter_code
_entity_poly.pdbx_strand_id
1 'polypeptide(L)'
;MTLRQGQTLLDDGGPDPMARDFIRDLRDGIGDTGVRAAFLKCAVEHGLPPGVERVCRAVAHAHRETGAPITVHTNGHRQTGRPALALFRAASPPCARPA
;
A
#
# COMPACT_ATOMS: atom_id res chain seq x y z
N MET A 1 11.50 22.68 -16.24
CA MET A 1 11.52 21.28 -15.75
C MET A 1 10.26 21.09 -14.94
N THR A 2 9.20 20.62 -15.58
CA THR A 2 7.86 20.55 -14.96
C THR A 2 7.69 19.16 -14.37
N LEU A 3 7.69 19.05 -13.03
CA LEU A 3 7.34 17.83 -12.33
C LEU A 3 5.93 17.41 -12.76
N ARG A 4 5.78 16.22 -13.37
CA ARG A 4 4.44 15.67 -13.61
C ARG A 4 3.81 15.36 -12.26
N GLN A 5 2.54 15.74 -12.07
CA GLN A 5 1.79 15.40 -10.85
C GLN A 5 1.95 13.90 -10.55
N GLY A 6 2.61 13.57 -9.43
CA GLY A 6 2.86 12.19 -9.01
C GLY A 6 4.33 11.79 -8.90
N GLN A 7 5.27 12.59 -9.42
CA GLN A 7 6.71 12.30 -9.33
C GLN A 7 7.29 12.89 -8.04
N THR A 8 7.83 12.03 -7.19
CA THR A 8 8.65 12.45 -6.04
C THR A 8 10.14 12.28 -6.35
N LEU A 9 11.00 12.78 -5.46
CA LEU A 9 12.46 12.69 -5.56
C LEU A 9 12.98 11.25 -5.77
N LEU A 10 12.18 10.23 -5.47
CA LEU A 10 12.56 8.81 -5.49
C LEU A 10 11.93 8.03 -6.66
N ASP A 11 11.34 8.70 -7.66
CA ASP A 11 10.76 8.06 -8.84
C ASP A 11 11.83 7.72 -9.89
N ASP A 12 12.57 6.63 -9.66
CA ASP A 12 13.64 6.15 -10.56
C ASP A 12 13.11 5.29 -11.74
N GLY A 13 11.80 5.33 -12.03
CA GLY A 13 11.16 4.54 -13.10
C GLY A 13 10.96 3.05 -12.79
N GLY A 14 11.27 2.60 -11.57
CA GLY A 14 11.00 1.25 -11.05
C GLY A 14 9.74 1.16 -10.18
N PRO A 15 9.47 -0.02 -9.58
CA PRO A 15 8.44 -0.14 -8.55
C PRO A 15 8.69 0.87 -7.44
N ASP A 16 7.61 1.44 -6.90
CA ASP A 16 7.67 2.43 -5.83
C ASP A 16 8.66 1.99 -4.72
N PRO A 17 9.64 2.82 -4.34
CA PRO A 17 10.63 2.47 -3.32
C PRO A 17 9.96 2.06 -1.99
N MET A 18 8.80 2.63 -1.64
CA MET A 18 8.05 2.23 -0.44
C MET A 18 7.66 0.75 -0.47
N ALA A 19 7.30 0.21 -1.65
CA ALA A 19 6.95 -1.20 -1.77
C ALA A 19 8.16 -2.10 -1.48
N ARG A 20 9.36 -1.70 -1.91
CA ARG A 20 10.60 -2.43 -1.62
C ARG A 20 10.91 -2.43 -0.12
N ASP A 21 10.77 -1.28 0.53
CA ASP A 21 10.96 -1.16 1.98
C ASP A 21 9.96 -2.03 2.76
N PHE A 22 8.67 -2.00 2.39
CA PHE A 22 7.67 -2.85 3.03
C PHE A 22 7.97 -4.35 2.87
N ILE A 23 8.41 -4.77 1.68
CA ILE A 23 8.76 -6.17 1.42
C ILE A 23 9.97 -6.59 2.26
N ARG A 24 11.00 -5.74 2.36
CA ARG A 24 12.17 -5.98 3.22
C ARG A 24 11.76 -6.12 4.67
N ASP A 25 10.94 -5.21 5.18
CA ASP A 25 10.52 -5.23 6.58
C ASP A 25 9.69 -6.48 6.93
N LEU A 26 8.95 -7.02 5.95
CA LEU A 26 8.18 -8.27 6.08
C LEU A 26 9.05 -9.54 5.99
N ARG A 27 10.03 -9.58 5.07
CA ARG A 27 10.82 -10.78 4.78
C ARG A 27 12.11 -10.88 5.60
N ASP A 28 12.79 -9.76 5.78
CA ASP A 28 14.15 -9.71 6.28
C ASP A 28 14.15 -9.15 7.71
N GLY A 29 13.51 -8.00 7.92
CA GLY A 29 13.39 -7.33 9.22
C GLY A 29 13.33 -5.81 9.11
N ILE A 30 12.79 -5.17 10.14
CA ILE A 30 12.68 -3.71 10.26
C ILE A 30 14.04 -3.17 10.69
N GLY A 31 14.74 -2.50 9.78
CA GLY A 31 16.10 -2.01 10.02
C GLY A 31 17.04 -3.13 10.46
N ASP A 32 17.79 -2.89 11.54
CA ASP A 32 18.73 -3.83 12.17
C ASP A 32 18.16 -4.54 13.41
N THR A 33 16.85 -4.45 13.64
CA THR A 33 16.21 -4.90 14.90
C THR A 33 16.09 -6.42 15.05
N GLY A 34 16.20 -7.18 13.95
CA GLY A 34 15.84 -8.61 13.92
C GLY A 34 14.35 -8.90 14.04
N VAL A 35 13.49 -7.87 14.15
CA VAL A 35 12.03 -7.98 14.23
C VAL A 35 11.42 -7.81 12.84
N ARG A 36 10.47 -8.67 12.47
CA ARG A 36 9.74 -8.57 11.19
C ARG A 36 8.37 -7.96 11.38
N ALA A 37 7.93 -7.20 10.38
CA ALA A 37 6.55 -6.74 10.31
C ALA A 37 5.62 -7.96 10.12
N ALA A 38 4.44 -7.91 10.74
CA ALA A 38 3.43 -8.97 10.62
C ALA A 38 2.37 -8.66 9.55
N PHE A 39 2.12 -7.38 9.29
CA PHE A 39 1.07 -6.92 8.37
C PHE A 39 1.37 -5.52 7.84
N LEU A 40 0.67 -5.14 6.78
CA LEU A 40 0.75 -3.82 6.16
C LEU A 40 -0.32 -2.89 6.73
N LYS A 41 0.01 -1.61 6.86
CA LYS A 41 -0.91 -0.57 7.35
C LYS A 41 -0.88 0.66 6.43
N CYS A 42 -2.05 1.16 6.07
CA CYS A 42 -2.20 2.47 5.42
C CYS A 42 -3.43 3.22 5.93
N ALA A 43 -3.59 4.47 5.51
CA ALA A 43 -4.67 5.34 5.93
C ALA A 43 -5.38 6.03 4.76
N VAL A 44 -6.71 6.01 4.77
CA VAL A 44 -7.59 6.67 3.81
C VAL A 44 -8.60 7.50 4.60
N GLU A 45 -8.20 8.69 5.04
CA GLU A 45 -9.03 9.55 5.90
C GLU A 45 -10.00 10.42 5.09
N HIS A 46 -9.46 11.10 4.06
CA HIS A 46 -10.20 12.10 3.29
C HIS A 46 -10.56 11.68 1.86
N GLY A 47 -10.28 10.43 1.50
CA GLY A 47 -10.36 9.91 0.13
C GLY A 47 -8.98 9.48 -0.37
N LEU A 48 -8.80 9.45 -1.69
CA LEU A 48 -7.57 9.03 -2.37
C LEU A 48 -6.91 10.20 -3.12
N PRO A 49 -6.42 11.24 -2.43
CA PRO A 49 -5.54 12.19 -3.10
C PRO A 49 -4.27 11.46 -3.60
N PRO A 50 -3.55 12.01 -4.59
CA PRO A 50 -2.49 11.28 -5.31
C PRO A 50 -1.46 10.59 -4.41
N GLY A 51 -1.02 11.24 -3.33
CA GLY A 51 -0.07 10.64 -2.38
C GLY A 51 -0.63 9.44 -1.61
N VAL A 52 -1.90 9.51 -1.20
CA VAL A 52 -2.57 8.39 -0.51
C VAL A 52 -2.79 7.23 -1.48
N GLU A 53 -3.23 7.52 -2.71
CA GLU A 53 -3.39 6.49 -3.74
C GLU A 53 -2.07 5.76 -4.00
N ARG A 54 -0.97 6.50 -4.14
CA ARG A 54 0.37 5.96 -4.32
C ARG A 54 0.76 5.02 -3.17
N VAL A 55 0.60 5.44 -1.92
CA VAL A 55 0.89 4.60 -0.74
C VAL A 55 0.02 3.34 -0.75
N CYS A 56 -1.28 3.45 -1.04
CA CYS A 56 -2.16 2.30 -1.12
C CYS A 56 -1.75 1.32 -2.23
N ARG A 57 -1.26 1.81 -3.37
CA ARG A 57 -0.72 0.97 -4.46
C ARG A 57 0.58 0.27 -4.06
N ALA A 58 1.48 0.95 -3.36
CA ALA A 58 2.69 0.34 -2.81
C ALA A 58 2.36 -0.77 -1.80
N VAL A 59 1.38 -0.54 -0.92
CA VAL A 59 0.86 -1.55 0.02
C VAL A 59 0.23 -2.73 -0.72
N ALA A 60 -0.57 -2.48 -1.77
CA ALA A 60 -1.17 -3.54 -2.57
C ALA A 60 -0.10 -4.40 -3.26
N HIS A 61 0.96 -3.78 -3.78
CA HIS A 61 2.09 -4.48 -4.37
C HIS A 61 2.81 -5.36 -3.32
N ALA A 62 3.16 -4.79 -2.16
CA ALA A 62 3.82 -5.54 -1.09
C ALA A 62 2.98 -6.73 -0.60
N HIS A 63 1.66 -6.56 -0.48
CA HIS A 63 0.73 -7.66 -0.15
C HIS A 63 0.80 -8.79 -1.18
N ARG A 64 0.78 -8.46 -2.48
CA ARG A 64 0.83 -9.47 -3.55
C ARG A 64 2.15 -10.25 -3.55
N GLU A 65 3.26 -9.58 -3.27
CA GLU A 65 4.58 -10.21 -3.23
C GLU A 65 4.80 -11.07 -1.98
N THR A 66 4.16 -10.75 -0.86
CA THR A 66 4.47 -11.38 0.44
C THR A 66 3.34 -12.22 1.03
N GLY A 67 2.09 -12.01 0.60
CA GLY A 67 0.90 -12.56 1.24
C GLY A 67 0.53 -11.89 2.57
N ALA A 68 1.30 -10.90 3.05
CA ALA A 68 1.06 -10.27 4.35
C ALA A 68 -0.27 -9.52 4.35
N PRO A 69 -1.12 -9.66 5.40
CA PRO A 69 -2.45 -9.05 5.41
C PRO A 69 -2.38 -7.52 5.41
N ILE A 70 -3.40 -6.87 4.85
CA ILE A 70 -3.54 -5.41 4.82
C ILE A 70 -4.57 -4.98 5.87
N THR A 71 -4.20 -4.00 6.69
CA THR A 71 -5.13 -3.27 7.55
C THR A 71 -5.21 -1.82 7.10
N VAL A 72 -6.40 -1.22 7.13
CA VAL A 72 -6.63 0.14 6.60
C VAL A 72 -7.26 1.00 7.68
N HIS A 73 -6.70 2.17 7.95
CA HIS A 73 -7.37 3.23 8.71
C HIS A 73 -8.36 3.96 7.80
N THR A 74 -9.60 4.11 8.24
CA THR A 74 -10.69 4.72 7.46
C THR A 74 -11.55 5.61 8.34
N ASN A 75 -12.20 6.61 7.75
CA ASN A 75 -13.21 7.43 8.40
C ASN A 75 -14.61 6.88 8.14
N GLY A 76 -15.28 6.46 9.21
CA GLY A 76 -16.65 5.91 9.15
C GLY A 76 -17.68 6.92 8.66
N HIS A 77 -17.64 8.16 9.15
CA HIS A 77 -18.56 9.23 8.75
C HIS A 77 -18.44 9.58 7.25
N ARG A 78 -17.23 9.52 6.71
CA ARG A 78 -16.95 9.81 5.29
C ARG A 78 -16.97 8.56 4.40
N GLN A 79 -17.26 7.39 4.98
CA GLN A 79 -17.35 6.10 4.28
C GLN A 79 -16.10 5.74 3.44
N THR A 80 -14.91 6.16 3.86
CA THR A 80 -13.69 6.00 3.05
C THR A 80 -13.17 4.57 2.95
N GLY A 81 -13.77 3.63 3.68
CA GLY A 81 -13.54 2.20 3.46
C GLY A 81 -13.97 1.71 2.07
N ARG A 82 -14.97 2.35 1.45
CA ARG A 82 -15.43 2.01 0.10
C ARG A 82 -14.38 2.27 -0.99
N PRO A 83 -13.83 3.50 -1.12
CA PRO A 83 -12.76 3.75 -2.10
C PRO A 83 -11.50 2.94 -1.78
N ALA A 84 -11.16 2.70 -0.51
CA ALA A 84 -10.06 1.80 -0.16
C ALA A 84 -10.27 0.37 -0.69
N LEU A 85 -11.44 -0.21 -0.44
CA LEU A 85 -11.79 -1.56 -0.93
C LEU A 85 -11.78 -1.62 -2.45
N ALA A 86 -12.29 -0.59 -3.14
CA ALA A 86 -12.28 -0.51 -4.59
C ALA A 86 -10.85 -0.53 -5.15
N LEU A 87 -9.94 0.26 -4.57
CA LEU A 87 -8.53 0.29 -4.96
C LEU A 87 -7.87 -1.08 -4.77
N PHE A 88 -8.00 -1.68 -3.59
CA PHE A 88 -7.35 -2.98 -3.31
C PHE A 88 -7.95 -4.12 -4.15
N ARG A 89 -9.24 -4.09 -4.47
CA ARG A 89 -9.86 -5.05 -5.41
C ARG A 89 -9.33 -4.87 -6.82
N ALA A 90 -9.13 -3.64 -7.29
CA ALA A 90 -8.58 -3.39 -8.62
C ALA A 90 -7.09 -3.77 -8.71
N ALA A 91 -6.35 -3.66 -7.60
CA ALA A 91 -4.93 -3.99 -7.55
C ALA A 91 -4.66 -5.51 -7.37
N SER A 92 -5.65 -6.29 -6.92
CA SER A 92 -5.54 -7.73 -6.68
C SER A 92 -6.30 -8.55 -7.73
N PRO A 93 -5.91 -9.80 -8.02
CA PRO A 93 -6.82 -10.73 -8.70
C PRO A 93 -8.10 -10.91 -7.85
N PRO A 94 -9.25 -11.29 -8.45
CA PRO A 94 -10.50 -11.43 -7.72
C PRO A 94 -10.29 -12.35 -6.51
N CYS A 95 -10.69 -11.86 -5.33
CA CYS A 95 -10.67 -12.63 -4.09
C CYS A 95 -11.38 -13.96 -4.34
N ALA A 96 -10.66 -15.08 -4.23
CA ALA A 96 -11.32 -16.39 -4.24
C ALA A 96 -12.36 -16.37 -3.10
N ARG A 97 -13.64 -16.52 -3.45
CA ARG A 97 -14.65 -16.70 -2.41
C ARG A 97 -14.33 -18.02 -1.71
N PRO A 98 -14.28 -18.07 -0.37
CA PRO A 98 -14.28 -19.36 0.29
C PRO A 98 -15.52 -20.13 -0.14
N ALA A 99 -15.35 -21.43 -0.39
CA ALA A 99 -16.44 -22.37 -0.68
C ALA A 99 -17.46 -22.39 0.47
#